data_AF-A0A8H7L1P1-F1
#
_entry.id   AF-A0A8H7L1P1-F1
#
_cell.length_a   1.000
_cell.length_b   1.000
_cell.length_c   1.000
_cell.angle_alpha   90.00
_cell.angle_beta   90.00
_cell.angle_gamma   90.00
#
_symmetry.space_group_name_H-M   'P 1'
#
loop_
_entity.id
_entity.type
_entity.pdbx_description
1 polymer ?
#
loop_
_entity_poly.entity_id
_entity_poly.type
_entity_poly.pdbx_seq_one_letter_code
_entity_poly.pdbx_strand_id
1 'polypeptide(L)'
;MPTSMSHPTSINLPPMPSLAVLENSAIRTRGRSGSIVKVETVGDQYSEQILDRSAYPNVNASWVNAKGAWAIHWVLIAAGKLIIDNIPGMTTQISWTMVNLAYLSLTYLMFHWVTGVPFDSELHGGAYDDLTMWEQIDDGAQYTPAKKWLLSVPIILFLASTHYTNYNPWTFAVNLTALILFSIVPKLPVLHRQRLRFMTSTPSGASTPATRSRQNSRAPSRQNSRQVSPTRSIR
;
A
#
# COMPACT_ATOMS: atom_id res chain seq x y z
N MET A 1 88.68 9.00 -27.41
CA MET A 1 88.22 10.25 -28.08
C MET A 1 86.74 10.07 -28.43
N PRO A 2 85.89 11.13 -28.50
CA PRO A 2 85.68 12.20 -27.51
C PRO A 2 84.16 12.55 -27.33
N THR A 3 83.85 13.33 -26.27
CA THR A 3 82.91 14.49 -26.19
C THR A 3 81.50 14.43 -26.82
N SER A 4 80.41 14.56 -26.04
CA SER A 4 79.77 15.79 -25.53
C SER A 4 78.78 16.47 -26.50
N MET A 5 77.52 16.51 -26.04
CA MET A 5 76.43 17.51 -26.18
C MET A 5 76.21 18.32 -27.46
N SER A 6 74.93 18.39 -27.87
CA SER A 6 74.27 19.65 -28.25
C SER A 6 72.74 19.61 -28.03
N HIS A 7 72.25 20.54 -27.19
CA HIS A 7 70.91 21.15 -27.23
C HIS A 7 70.81 22.04 -28.50
N PRO A 8 69.62 22.36 -29.09
CA PRO A 8 68.54 23.18 -28.49
C PRO A 8 67.11 22.76 -28.93
N THR A 9 65.98 23.20 -28.36
CA THR A 9 65.43 24.56 -28.53
C THR A 9 64.29 24.79 -27.53
N SER A 10 64.33 26.00 -26.95
CA SER A 10 63.42 26.60 -26.00
C SER A 10 61.98 26.71 -26.51
N ILE A 11 61.01 26.32 -25.68
CA ILE A 11 59.63 26.79 -25.79
C ILE A 11 59.44 27.88 -24.73
N ASN A 12 59.27 29.12 -25.19
CA ASN A 12 58.90 30.27 -24.36
C ASN A 12 57.51 30.04 -23.76
N LEU A 13 57.41 30.09 -22.44
CA LEU A 13 56.14 30.17 -21.72
C LEU A 13 55.80 31.64 -21.45
N PRO A 14 54.54 32.08 -21.63
CA PRO A 14 54.12 33.43 -21.25
C PRO A 14 54.12 33.61 -19.72
N PRO A 15 54.32 34.85 -19.22
CA PRO A 15 54.35 35.12 -17.79
C PRO A 15 52.96 34.95 -17.19
N MET A 16 52.89 34.24 -16.06
CA MET A 16 51.68 34.11 -15.24
C MET A 16 51.34 35.47 -14.62
N PRO A 17 50.09 35.95 -14.69
CA PRO A 17 49.68 37.11 -13.93
C PRO A 17 49.59 36.77 -12.45
N SER A 18 50.13 37.67 -11.63
CA SER A 18 50.14 37.65 -10.18
C SER A 18 48.73 37.63 -9.58
N LEU A 19 48.57 36.84 -8.52
CA LEU A 19 47.36 36.76 -7.70
C LEU A 19 47.13 38.09 -6.97
N ALA A 20 46.41 39.00 -7.60
CA ALA A 20 45.80 40.15 -6.95
C ALA A 20 44.43 39.76 -6.39
N VAL A 21 44.42 39.59 -5.07
CA VAL A 21 43.41 40.05 -4.10
C VAL A 21 41.97 40.22 -4.63
N LEU A 22 41.12 39.33 -4.11
CA LEU A 22 39.69 39.48 -3.79
C LEU A 22 39.12 40.90 -3.89
N GLU A 23 38.23 41.14 -4.86
CA GLU A 23 37.16 42.12 -4.68
C GLU A 23 35.88 41.70 -5.42
N ASN A 24 34.82 41.51 -4.61
CA ASN A 24 33.42 41.55 -4.96
C ASN A 24 32.96 40.83 -6.24
N SER A 25 32.74 39.53 -6.12
CA SER A 25 31.68 38.87 -6.87
C SER A 25 30.73 38.22 -5.89
N ALA A 26 29.56 38.85 -5.72
CA ALA A 26 28.45 38.31 -4.96
C ALA A 26 28.24 36.84 -5.35
N ILE A 27 28.45 35.94 -4.40
CA ILE A 27 28.11 34.53 -4.54
C ILE A 27 26.59 34.49 -4.67
N ARG A 28 26.10 34.50 -5.91
CA ARG A 28 24.76 33.99 -6.21
C ARG A 28 24.81 32.52 -5.85
N THR A 29 24.34 32.19 -4.65
CA THR A 29 23.97 30.84 -4.27
C THR A 29 22.97 30.36 -5.31
N ARG A 30 23.47 29.60 -6.30
CA ARG A 30 22.61 28.92 -7.28
C ARG A 30 21.68 28.04 -6.46
N GLY A 31 20.41 28.45 -6.39
CA GLY A 31 19.36 27.65 -5.76
C GLY A 31 19.45 26.25 -6.34
N ARG A 32 19.66 25.25 -5.47
CA ARG A 32 19.46 23.86 -5.85
C ARG A 32 18.07 23.80 -6.45
N SER A 33 17.99 23.52 -7.75
CA SER A 33 16.73 23.24 -8.42
C SER A 33 16.01 22.20 -7.59
N GLY A 34 14.94 22.60 -6.90
CA GLY A 34 14.04 21.65 -6.27
C GLY A 34 13.55 20.75 -7.38
N SER A 35 13.85 19.46 -7.29
CA SER A 35 13.26 18.46 -8.16
C SER A 35 11.77 18.49 -7.89
N ILE A 36 11.03 19.28 -8.65
CA ILE A 36 9.59 19.47 -8.48
C ILE A 36 8.80 18.22 -8.90
N VAL A 37 9.52 17.24 -9.46
CA VAL A 37 9.01 15.91 -9.79
C VAL A 37 9.94 14.91 -9.11
N LYS A 38 9.48 14.34 -7.99
CA LYS A 38 9.97 13.05 -7.53
C LYS A 38 9.34 12.04 -8.47
N VAL A 39 10.06 11.63 -9.52
CA VAL A 39 9.72 10.41 -10.27
C VAL A 39 10.07 9.26 -9.33
N GLU A 40 9.17 8.99 -8.40
CA GLU A 40 9.18 7.75 -7.65
C GLU A 40 8.84 6.68 -8.68
N THR A 41 9.81 5.84 -9.03
CA THR A 41 9.61 4.74 -9.96
C THR A 41 8.44 3.95 -9.42
N VAL A 42 7.28 4.00 -10.09
CA VAL A 42 6.04 3.34 -9.67
C VAL A 42 6.23 1.81 -9.51
N GLY A 43 7.33 1.26 -10.03
CA GLY A 43 7.77 -0.11 -9.80
C GLY A 43 8.35 -0.38 -8.41
N ASP A 44 9.08 0.57 -7.80
CA ASP A 44 9.84 0.32 -6.57
C ASP A 44 8.87 0.19 -5.39
N GLN A 45 7.96 1.15 -5.19
CA GLN A 45 6.93 1.07 -4.14
C GLN A 45 5.97 -0.11 -4.30
N TYR A 46 5.60 -0.46 -5.54
CA TYR A 46 4.73 -1.62 -5.80
C TYR A 46 5.43 -2.93 -5.46
N SER A 47 6.72 -3.03 -5.80
CA SER A 47 7.53 -4.20 -5.48
C SER A 47 7.73 -4.33 -3.97
N GLU A 48 8.01 -3.23 -3.26
CA GLU A 48 8.13 -3.23 -1.80
C GLU A 48 6.81 -3.64 -1.13
N GLN A 49 5.67 -3.11 -1.57
CA GLN A 49 4.35 -3.50 -1.05
C GLN A 49 4.03 -4.98 -1.31
N ILE A 50 4.40 -5.53 -2.45
CA ILE A 50 4.25 -6.97 -2.72
C ILE A 50 5.16 -7.79 -1.81
N LEU A 51 6.40 -7.35 -1.63
CA LEU A 51 7.36 -8.04 -0.76
C LEU A 51 6.86 -8.04 0.68
N ASP A 52 6.39 -6.90 1.19
CA ASP A 52 5.79 -6.77 2.52
C ASP A 52 4.53 -7.64 2.66
N ARG A 53 3.68 -7.67 1.63
CA ARG A 53 2.49 -8.55 1.59
C ARG A 53 2.86 -10.02 1.64
N SER A 54 3.90 -10.41 0.91
CA SER A 54 4.38 -11.80 0.85
C SER A 54 5.08 -12.24 2.14
N ALA A 55 5.57 -11.29 2.95
CA ALA A 55 6.24 -11.57 4.20
C ALA A 55 5.26 -12.00 5.31
N TYR A 56 3.98 -11.64 5.22
CA TYR A 56 2.99 -11.90 6.27
C TYR A 56 1.74 -12.65 5.74
N PRO A 57 1.27 -13.68 6.45
CA PRO A 57 0.08 -14.42 6.04
C PRO A 57 -1.19 -13.57 6.16
N ASN A 58 -1.99 -13.53 5.10
CA ASN A 58 -3.24 -12.77 5.09
C ASN A 58 -4.37 -13.55 5.79
N VAL A 59 -4.68 -13.18 7.05
CA VAL A 59 -5.74 -13.81 7.84
C VAL A 59 -7.12 -13.65 7.19
N ASN A 60 -7.44 -12.48 6.61
CA ASN A 60 -8.71 -12.25 5.93
C ASN A 60 -8.89 -13.19 4.73
N ALA A 61 -7.86 -13.33 3.89
CA ALA A 61 -7.89 -14.25 2.76
C ALA A 61 -7.98 -15.72 3.20
N SER A 62 -7.27 -16.09 4.28
CA SER A 62 -7.34 -17.44 4.85
C SER A 62 -8.74 -17.77 5.39
N TRP A 63 -9.39 -16.81 6.05
CA TRP A 63 -10.75 -16.96 6.56
C TRP A 63 -11.75 -17.11 5.42
N VAL A 64 -11.71 -16.24 4.39
CA VAL A 64 -12.61 -16.33 3.23
C VAL A 64 -12.46 -17.66 2.48
N ASN A 65 -11.26 -18.22 2.43
CA ASN A 65 -11.01 -19.53 1.82
C ASN A 65 -11.45 -20.71 2.69
N ALA A 66 -11.76 -20.50 3.97
CA ALA A 66 -12.29 -21.55 4.84
C ALA A 66 -13.75 -21.86 4.48
N LYS A 67 -14.09 -23.16 4.38
CA LYS A 67 -15.46 -23.61 4.06
C LYS A 67 -16.52 -23.09 5.05
N GLY A 68 -16.14 -22.89 6.31
CA GLY A 68 -17.03 -22.32 7.34
C GLY A 68 -17.43 -20.87 7.01
N ALA A 69 -16.51 -20.08 6.46
CA ALA A 69 -16.83 -18.73 6.00
C ALA A 69 -17.83 -18.72 4.85
N TRP A 70 -17.92 -19.80 4.05
CA TRP A 70 -18.94 -19.89 3.01
C TRP A 70 -20.31 -20.22 3.60
N ALA A 71 -20.35 -21.10 4.60
CA ALA A 71 -21.60 -21.45 5.28
C ALA A 71 -22.27 -20.24 5.94
N ILE A 72 -21.49 -19.27 6.45
CA ILE A 72 -22.04 -18.11 7.16
C ILE A 72 -23.00 -17.27 6.31
N HIS A 73 -22.82 -17.22 4.98
CA HIS A 73 -23.72 -16.43 4.14
C HIS A 73 -25.13 -17.03 4.10
N TRP A 74 -25.24 -18.36 4.05
CA TRP A 74 -26.53 -19.04 4.13
C TRP A 74 -27.17 -18.84 5.50
N VAL A 75 -26.37 -18.93 6.57
CA VAL A 75 -26.83 -18.67 7.93
C VAL A 75 -27.33 -17.23 8.07
N LEU A 76 -26.60 -16.26 7.52
CA LEU A 76 -26.95 -14.84 7.59
C LEU A 76 -28.24 -14.53 6.81
N ILE A 77 -28.41 -15.13 5.63
CA ILE A 77 -29.66 -15.02 4.85
C ILE A 77 -30.82 -15.62 5.64
N ALA A 78 -30.66 -16.83 6.19
CA ALA A 78 -31.70 -17.50 6.95
C ALA A 78 -32.07 -16.73 8.24
N ALA A 79 -31.07 -16.26 8.98
CA ALA A 79 -31.26 -15.47 10.20
C ALA A 79 -31.92 -14.13 9.87
N GLY A 80 -31.45 -13.41 8.84
CA GLY A 80 -32.07 -12.17 8.38
C GLY A 80 -33.53 -12.37 7.96
N LYS A 81 -33.83 -13.46 7.26
CA LYS A 81 -35.19 -13.84 6.88
C LYS A 81 -36.07 -14.09 8.09
N LEU A 82 -35.58 -14.86 9.06
CA LEU A 82 -36.29 -15.13 10.31
C LEU A 82 -36.59 -13.82 11.06
N ILE A 83 -35.60 -12.96 11.23
CA ILE A 83 -35.77 -11.69 11.96
C ILE A 83 -36.82 -10.81 11.27
N ILE A 84 -36.75 -10.66 9.95
CA ILE A 84 -37.67 -9.80 9.20
C ILE A 84 -39.10 -10.38 9.18
N ASP A 85 -39.26 -11.71 9.11
CA ASP A 85 -40.58 -12.35 9.12
C ASP A 85 -41.30 -12.25 10.47
N ASN A 86 -40.56 -12.11 11.56
CA ASN A 86 -41.16 -11.93 12.88
C ASN A 86 -41.74 -10.51 13.10
N ILE A 87 -41.55 -9.59 12.14
CA ILE A 87 -42.12 -8.24 12.22
C ILE A 87 -43.62 -8.30 11.86
N PRO A 88 -44.52 -7.83 12.75
CA PRO A 88 -45.95 -7.87 12.49
C PRO A 88 -46.32 -6.98 11.29
N GLY A 89 -47.20 -7.48 10.42
CA GLY A 89 -47.60 -6.79 9.18
C GLY A 89 -46.64 -6.96 8.01
N MET A 90 -45.57 -7.75 8.17
CA MET A 90 -44.63 -8.05 7.09
C MET A 90 -45.27 -8.98 6.05
N THR A 91 -45.31 -8.55 4.79
CA THR A 91 -45.70 -9.41 3.68
C THR A 91 -44.50 -10.20 3.16
N THR A 92 -44.76 -11.35 2.57
CA THR A 92 -43.71 -12.21 2.00
C THR A 92 -42.85 -11.47 0.97
N GLN A 93 -43.46 -10.66 0.11
CA GLN A 93 -42.77 -9.90 -0.95
C GLN A 93 -41.81 -8.85 -0.37
N ILE A 94 -42.28 -8.09 0.64
CA ILE A 94 -41.46 -7.07 1.30
C ILE A 94 -40.32 -7.75 2.06
N SER A 95 -40.60 -8.84 2.78
CA SER A 95 -39.60 -9.59 3.53
C SER A 95 -38.44 -10.06 2.63
N TRP A 96 -38.73 -10.71 1.51
CA TRP A 96 -37.69 -11.16 0.57
C TRP A 96 -36.88 -10.01 -0.03
N THR A 97 -37.55 -8.90 -0.35
CA THR A 97 -36.88 -7.70 -0.85
C THR A 97 -35.95 -7.11 0.21
N MET A 98 -36.41 -6.98 1.45
CA MET A 98 -35.62 -6.47 2.57
C MET A 98 -34.40 -7.33 2.87
N VAL A 99 -34.55 -8.67 2.88
CA VAL A 99 -33.43 -9.60 3.07
C VAL A 99 -32.42 -9.46 1.94
N ASN A 100 -32.87 -9.40 0.69
CA ASN A 100 -32.00 -9.22 -0.47
C ASN A 100 -31.19 -7.91 -0.37
N LEU A 101 -31.86 -6.78 -0.09
CA LEU A 101 -31.21 -5.49 0.06
C LEU A 101 -30.23 -5.47 1.25
N ALA A 102 -30.65 -5.94 2.42
CA ALA A 102 -29.81 -5.98 3.61
C ALA A 102 -28.56 -6.83 3.41
N TYR A 103 -28.70 -8.01 2.80
CA TYR A 103 -27.58 -8.89 2.50
C TYR A 103 -26.60 -8.24 1.50
N LEU A 104 -27.11 -7.62 0.43
CA LEU A 104 -26.27 -6.92 -0.56
C LEU A 104 -25.51 -5.75 0.08
N SER A 105 -26.18 -4.94 0.92
CA SER A 105 -25.54 -3.83 1.62
C SER A 105 -24.49 -4.31 2.64
N LEU A 106 -24.78 -5.35 3.42
CA LEU A 106 -23.84 -5.87 4.41
C LEU A 106 -22.61 -6.49 3.75
N THR A 107 -22.81 -7.27 2.68
CA THR A 107 -21.69 -7.85 1.94
C THR A 107 -20.87 -6.79 1.22
N TYR A 108 -21.50 -5.73 0.71
CA TYR A 108 -20.78 -4.57 0.18
C TYR A 108 -19.94 -3.89 1.25
N LEU A 109 -20.52 -3.60 2.43
CA LEU A 109 -19.80 -3.00 3.54
C LEU A 109 -18.58 -3.85 3.92
N MET A 110 -18.78 -5.14 4.16
CA MET A 110 -17.71 -6.04 4.58
C MET A 110 -16.58 -6.17 3.54
N PHE A 111 -16.92 -6.37 2.26
CA PHE A 111 -15.90 -6.68 1.24
C PHE A 111 -15.32 -5.46 0.51
N HIS A 112 -16.04 -4.34 0.48
CA HIS A 112 -15.66 -3.16 -0.31
C HIS A 112 -15.51 -1.88 0.52
N TRP A 113 -16.05 -1.82 1.74
CA TRP A 113 -15.87 -0.65 2.62
C TRP A 113 -14.84 -0.89 3.72
N VAL A 114 -14.85 -2.07 4.34
CA VAL A 114 -13.85 -2.43 5.35
C VAL A 114 -12.48 -2.63 4.70
N THR A 115 -11.50 -1.85 5.13
CA THR A 115 -10.09 -1.93 4.73
C THR A 115 -9.21 -2.42 5.88
N GLY A 116 -8.01 -2.92 5.56
CA GLY A 116 -7.06 -3.41 6.56
C GLY A 116 -7.41 -4.78 7.14
N VAL A 117 -6.71 -5.12 8.24
CA VAL A 117 -6.96 -6.32 9.04
C VAL A 117 -7.36 -5.88 10.45
N PRO A 118 -8.60 -6.11 10.90
CA PRO A 118 -9.18 -5.43 12.06
C PRO A 118 -8.53 -5.78 13.41
N PHE A 119 -7.78 -6.88 13.51
CA PHE A 119 -7.23 -7.36 14.79
C PHE A 119 -5.71 -7.57 14.79
N ASP A 120 -5.04 -7.42 13.65
CA ASP A 120 -3.59 -7.68 13.51
C ASP A 120 -2.81 -6.55 12.81
N SER A 121 -3.31 -5.31 12.88
CA SER A 121 -2.70 -4.16 12.20
C SER A 121 -1.23 -3.92 12.59
N GLU A 122 -0.87 -4.20 13.85
CA GLU A 122 0.50 -4.00 14.36
C GLU A 122 1.52 -5.02 13.84
N LEU A 123 1.08 -6.22 13.43
CA LEU A 123 1.97 -7.28 12.95
C LEU A 123 2.29 -7.18 11.45
N HIS A 124 1.46 -6.48 10.67
CA HIS A 124 1.54 -6.46 9.21
C HIS A 124 2.15 -5.16 8.65
N GLY A 125 2.65 -4.27 9.51
CA GLY A 125 3.35 -3.04 9.09
C GLY A 125 2.51 -2.08 8.23
N GLY A 126 1.18 -2.18 8.25
CA GLY A 126 0.28 -1.40 7.40
C GLY A 126 0.17 -1.90 5.95
N ALA A 127 0.72 -3.07 5.60
CA ALA A 127 0.74 -3.60 4.22
C ALA A 127 -0.67 -3.79 3.60
N TYR A 128 -1.73 -3.85 4.42
CA TYR A 128 -3.10 -4.09 3.99
C TYR A 128 -4.07 -2.92 4.26
N ASP A 129 -3.61 -1.82 4.86
CA ASP A 129 -4.48 -0.76 5.39
C ASP A 129 -5.28 -0.04 4.29
N ASP A 130 -4.71 0.03 3.08
CA ASP A 130 -5.32 0.66 1.91
C ASP A 130 -6.15 -0.31 1.05
N LEU A 131 -6.13 -1.61 1.37
CA LEU A 131 -6.78 -2.66 0.58
C LEU A 131 -8.07 -3.11 1.25
N THR A 132 -9.14 -3.25 0.48
CA THR A 132 -10.37 -3.86 1.01
C THR A 132 -10.24 -5.36 1.13
N MET A 133 -11.09 -5.97 1.95
CA MET A 133 -11.13 -7.42 2.09
C MET A 133 -11.28 -8.15 0.73
N TRP A 134 -12.02 -7.57 -0.23
CA TRP A 134 -12.13 -8.15 -1.59
C TRP A 134 -10.80 -8.19 -2.36
N GLU A 135 -10.02 -7.11 -2.31
CA GLU A 135 -8.70 -7.00 -2.95
C GLU A 135 -7.66 -7.87 -2.22
N GLN A 136 -7.89 -8.15 -0.94
CA GLN A 136 -7.07 -9.02 -0.13
C GLN A 136 -7.19 -10.50 -0.53
N ILE A 137 -8.36 -10.96 -0.97
CA ILE A 137 -8.61 -12.36 -1.36
C ILE A 137 -7.71 -12.78 -2.54
N ASP A 138 -7.00 -13.89 -2.33
CA ASP A 138 -6.13 -14.57 -3.30
C ASP A 138 -5.16 -13.61 -4.01
N ASP A 139 -4.60 -12.66 -3.25
CA ASP A 139 -3.67 -11.64 -3.75
C ASP A 139 -4.19 -10.81 -4.92
N GLY A 140 -5.51 -10.59 -4.96
CA GLY A 140 -6.17 -9.85 -6.03
C GLY A 140 -6.37 -10.67 -7.31
N ALA A 141 -6.02 -11.97 -7.31
CA ALA A 141 -6.30 -12.87 -8.42
C ALA A 141 -7.81 -12.89 -8.72
N GLN A 142 -8.15 -12.80 -10.00
CA GLN A 142 -9.53 -12.84 -10.45
C GLN A 142 -9.97 -14.29 -10.67
N TYR A 143 -11.27 -14.55 -10.66
CA TYR A 143 -11.86 -15.86 -10.99
C TYR A 143 -11.44 -17.04 -10.10
N THR A 144 -11.03 -16.78 -8.86
CA THR A 144 -10.75 -17.83 -7.89
C THR A 144 -12.03 -18.51 -7.40
N PRO A 145 -11.95 -19.73 -6.85
CA PRO A 145 -13.13 -20.43 -6.33
C PRO A 145 -13.90 -19.61 -5.29
N ALA A 146 -13.19 -18.95 -4.37
CA ALA A 146 -13.80 -18.10 -3.35
C ALA A 146 -14.53 -16.91 -3.96
N LYS A 147 -13.90 -16.17 -4.90
CA LYS A 147 -14.56 -15.02 -5.56
C LYS A 147 -15.75 -15.44 -6.41
N LYS A 148 -15.67 -16.58 -7.11
CA LYS A 148 -16.80 -17.15 -7.85
C LYS A 148 -17.96 -17.49 -6.93
N TRP A 149 -17.66 -18.11 -5.79
CA TRP A 149 -18.66 -18.44 -4.79
C TRP A 149 -19.30 -17.18 -4.19
N LEU A 150 -18.52 -16.19 -3.77
CA LEU A 150 -18.99 -14.89 -3.24
C LEU A 150 -19.77 -14.04 -4.26
N LEU A 151 -19.56 -14.27 -5.56
CA LEU A 151 -20.36 -13.67 -6.61
C LEU A 151 -21.67 -14.44 -6.82
N SER A 152 -21.67 -15.76 -6.67
CA SER A 152 -22.83 -16.62 -6.91
C SER A 152 -23.95 -16.44 -5.89
N VAL A 153 -23.63 -16.31 -4.60
CA VAL A 153 -24.63 -16.21 -3.52
C VAL A 153 -25.60 -15.03 -3.71
N PRO A 154 -25.13 -13.77 -3.93
CA PRO A 154 -26.05 -12.65 -4.15
C PRO A 154 -26.90 -12.81 -5.42
N ILE A 155 -26.39 -13.48 -6.45
CA ILE A 155 -27.17 -13.78 -7.67
C ILE A 155 -28.29 -14.78 -7.35
N ILE A 156 -27.98 -15.85 -6.62
CA ILE A 156 -28.99 -16.85 -6.21
C ILE A 156 -30.05 -16.19 -5.32
N LEU A 157 -29.64 -15.36 -4.36
CA LEU A 157 -30.57 -14.64 -3.48
C LEU A 157 -31.46 -13.66 -4.27
N PHE A 158 -30.91 -12.94 -5.25
CA PHE A 158 -31.68 -12.09 -6.15
C PHE A 158 -32.73 -12.88 -6.94
N LEU A 159 -32.37 -14.05 -7.48
CA LEU A 159 -33.30 -14.90 -8.20
C LEU A 159 -34.41 -15.44 -7.29
N ALA A 160 -34.04 -15.88 -6.08
CA ALA A 160 -35.00 -16.30 -5.07
C ALA A 160 -35.95 -15.16 -4.69
N SER A 161 -35.42 -13.96 -4.43
CA SER A 161 -36.24 -12.79 -4.13
C SER A 161 -37.19 -12.46 -5.27
N THR A 162 -36.74 -12.52 -6.52
CA THR A 162 -37.58 -12.26 -7.70
C THR A 162 -38.71 -13.29 -7.83
N HIS A 163 -38.43 -14.55 -7.56
CA HIS A 163 -39.42 -15.62 -7.57
C HIS A 163 -40.51 -15.36 -6.51
N TYR A 164 -40.11 -15.07 -5.27
CA TYR A 164 -41.06 -14.85 -4.17
C TYR A 164 -41.77 -13.50 -4.20
N THR A 165 -41.27 -12.52 -4.97
CA THR A 165 -42.01 -11.29 -5.27
C THR A 165 -42.97 -11.43 -6.46
N ASN A 166 -43.20 -12.66 -6.94
CA ASN A 166 -44.09 -12.98 -8.06
C ASN A 166 -43.71 -12.23 -9.34
N TYR A 167 -42.41 -12.02 -9.58
CA TYR A 167 -41.91 -11.32 -10.77
C TYR A 167 -42.48 -9.91 -10.96
N ASN A 168 -42.86 -9.24 -9.86
CA ASN A 168 -43.35 -7.86 -9.93
C ASN A 168 -42.25 -6.94 -10.50
N PRO A 169 -42.52 -6.22 -11.62
CA PRO A 169 -41.51 -5.44 -12.33
C PRO A 169 -40.81 -4.37 -11.48
N TRP A 170 -41.53 -3.74 -10.54
CA TRP A 170 -40.97 -2.70 -9.68
C TRP A 170 -39.99 -3.29 -8.67
N THR A 171 -40.38 -4.36 -7.97
CA THR A 171 -39.48 -5.04 -7.03
C THR A 171 -38.28 -5.66 -7.74
N PHE A 172 -38.49 -6.19 -8.95
CA PHE A 172 -37.43 -6.71 -9.80
C PHE A 172 -36.41 -5.62 -10.15
N ALA A 173 -36.88 -4.45 -10.62
CA ALA A 173 -36.00 -3.34 -10.98
C ALA A 173 -35.17 -2.85 -9.78
N VAL A 174 -35.78 -2.74 -8.60
CA VAL A 174 -35.08 -2.37 -7.36
C VAL A 174 -34.02 -3.41 -6.99
N ASN A 175 -34.40 -4.69 -6.95
CA ASN A 175 -33.50 -5.79 -6.60
C ASN A 175 -32.34 -5.95 -7.61
N LEU A 176 -32.61 -5.75 -8.90
CA LEU A 176 -31.61 -5.82 -9.96
C LEU A 176 -30.63 -4.65 -9.86
N THR A 177 -31.14 -3.43 -9.65
CA THR A 177 -30.31 -2.24 -9.48
C THR A 177 -29.41 -2.40 -8.26
N ALA A 178 -29.95 -2.88 -7.13
CA ALA A 178 -29.16 -3.16 -5.93
C ALA A 178 -28.09 -4.25 -6.18
N LEU A 179 -28.44 -5.34 -6.88
CA LEU A 179 -27.47 -6.38 -7.23
C LEU A 179 -26.32 -5.82 -8.06
N ILE A 180 -26.63 -5.01 -9.07
CA ILE A 180 -25.63 -4.40 -9.94
C ILE A 180 -24.73 -3.44 -9.14
N LEU A 181 -25.32 -2.50 -8.41
CA LEU A 181 -24.57 -1.44 -7.71
C LEU A 181 -23.76 -1.96 -6.52
N PHE A 182 -24.32 -2.85 -5.71
CA PHE A 182 -23.66 -3.31 -4.46
C PHE A 182 -22.85 -4.58 -4.63
N SER A 183 -23.18 -5.47 -5.57
CA SER A 183 -22.45 -6.72 -5.75
C SER A 183 -21.63 -6.77 -7.03
N ILE A 184 -22.19 -6.40 -8.20
CA ILE A 184 -21.48 -6.60 -9.47
C ILE A 184 -20.42 -5.53 -9.70
N VAL A 185 -20.81 -4.25 -9.73
CA VAL A 185 -19.91 -3.11 -10.02
C VAL A 185 -18.66 -3.11 -9.13
N PRO A 186 -18.75 -3.28 -7.80
CA PRO A 186 -17.59 -3.22 -6.92
C PRO A 186 -16.63 -4.41 -7.13
N LYS A 187 -17.13 -5.54 -7.63
CA LYS A 187 -16.35 -6.76 -7.90
C LYS A 187 -15.73 -6.77 -9.30
N LEU A 188 -16.09 -5.83 -10.18
CA LEU A 188 -15.51 -5.75 -11.53
C LEU A 188 -14.05 -5.25 -11.48
N PRO A 189 -13.15 -5.88 -12.26
CA PRO A 189 -11.71 -5.57 -12.26
C PRO A 189 -11.38 -4.18 -12.85
N VAL A 190 -12.32 -3.52 -13.54
CA VAL A 190 -12.09 -2.20 -14.16
C VAL A 190 -11.93 -1.09 -13.12
N LEU A 191 -12.48 -1.26 -11.91
CA LEU A 191 -12.36 -0.28 -10.81
C LEU A 191 -11.22 -0.60 -9.82
N HIS A 192 -10.52 -1.72 -9.96
CA HIS A 192 -9.51 -2.22 -9.00
C HIS A 192 -8.32 -1.29 -8.75
N ARG A 193 -8.15 -0.20 -9.52
CA ARG A 193 -7.00 0.71 -9.40
C ARG A 193 -7.34 2.19 -9.50
N GLN A 194 -8.62 2.53 -9.61
CA GLN A 194 -9.09 3.91 -9.75
C GLN A 194 -10.03 4.26 -8.59
N ARG A 195 -9.53 4.19 -7.36
CA ARG A 195 -10.17 4.91 -6.26
C ARG A 195 -9.82 6.38 -6.43
N LEU A 196 -10.80 7.19 -6.79
CA LEU A 196 -10.69 8.65 -6.80
C LEU A 196 -10.44 9.14 -5.37
N ARG A 197 -9.17 9.16 -4.95
CA ARG A 197 -8.74 9.87 -3.75
C ARG A 197 -8.75 11.36 -4.09
N PHE A 198 -9.79 12.07 -3.66
CA PHE A 198 -9.71 13.53 -3.55
C PHE A 198 -8.64 13.82 -2.49
N MET A 199 -7.47 14.29 -2.92
CA MET A 199 -6.38 14.69 -2.03
C MET A 199 -6.91 15.72 -1.03
N THR A 200 -7.03 15.35 0.25
CA THR A 200 -6.88 16.35 1.30
C THR A 200 -5.40 16.68 1.36
N SER A 201 -5.02 17.79 0.72
CA SER A 201 -3.72 18.40 0.93
C SER A 201 -3.68 18.97 2.34
N THR A 202 -3.51 18.12 3.35
CA THR A 202 -3.05 18.57 4.66
C THR A 202 -1.52 18.57 4.60
N PRO A 203 -0.86 19.73 4.59
CA PRO A 203 0.59 19.78 4.69
C PRO A 203 0.97 19.34 6.10
N SER A 204 1.27 18.06 6.28
CA SER A 204 1.91 17.57 7.50
C SER A 204 3.32 18.15 7.54
N GLY A 205 3.44 19.31 8.19
CA GLY A 205 4.70 19.88 8.65
C GLY A 205 5.29 18.98 9.75
N ALA A 206 5.82 17.83 9.38
CA ALA A 206 6.69 17.04 10.24
C ALA A 206 8.13 17.39 9.89
N SER A 207 8.71 18.31 10.66
CA SER A 207 10.13 18.61 10.67
C SER A 207 10.94 17.34 10.93
N THR A 208 11.66 16.86 9.92
CA THR A 208 12.65 15.80 10.06
C THR A 208 13.72 16.22 11.07
N PRO A 209 14.09 15.40 12.06
CA PRO A 209 15.24 15.67 12.92
C PRO A 209 16.51 15.60 12.08
N ALA A 210 17.30 16.68 12.09
CA ALA A 210 18.59 16.70 11.42
C ALA A 210 19.54 15.66 12.04
N THR A 211 19.98 14.71 11.22
CA THR A 211 21.13 13.83 11.48
C THR A 211 22.34 14.69 11.88
N ARG A 212 22.83 14.57 13.11
CA ARG A 212 24.05 15.22 13.57
C ARG A 212 25.23 14.77 12.71
N SER A 213 25.86 15.73 12.04
CA SER A 213 27.12 15.55 11.34
C SER A 213 28.21 15.14 12.33
N ARG A 214 28.91 14.05 12.00
CA ARG A 214 30.09 13.54 12.68
C ARG A 214 31.21 14.61 12.60
N GLN A 215 31.47 15.31 13.69
CA GLN A 215 32.61 16.21 13.81
C GLN A 215 33.91 15.39 13.78
N ASN A 216 34.73 15.63 12.74
CA ASN A 216 36.12 15.20 12.66
C ASN A 216 36.95 15.97 13.69
N SER A 217 37.29 15.32 14.79
CA SER A 217 38.30 15.78 15.75
C SER A 217 39.63 15.10 15.47
N ARG A 218 40.47 15.80 14.70
CA ARG A 218 41.92 15.98 14.85
C ARG A 218 42.69 14.94 15.70
N ALA A 219 43.61 14.24 15.05
CA ALA A 219 44.62 13.35 15.63
C ALA A 219 45.65 14.07 16.54
N PRO A 220 46.31 13.33 17.46
CA PRO A 220 47.67 13.63 17.88
C PRO A 220 48.66 12.51 17.52
N SER A 221 49.68 12.92 16.76
CA SER A 221 51.11 12.55 16.78
C SER A 221 51.58 11.22 17.43
N ARG A 222 52.11 10.36 16.53
CA ARG A 222 53.30 9.47 16.61
C ARG A 222 54.19 9.45 17.88
N GLN A 223 54.14 8.31 18.58
CA GLN A 223 55.21 7.32 18.85
C GLN A 223 56.70 7.73 18.98
N ASN A 224 57.27 7.52 20.18
CA ASN A 224 58.53 6.81 20.52
C ASN A 224 58.73 6.94 22.05
N SER A 225 59.23 6.00 22.86
CA SER A 225 60.02 4.77 22.65
C SER A 225 60.18 4.04 24.01
N ARG A 226 60.61 2.77 23.94
CA ARG A 226 61.29 1.92 24.96
C ARG A 226 60.46 0.85 25.71
N GLN A 227 60.61 -0.37 25.17
CA GLN A 227 60.90 -1.67 25.80
C GLN A 227 60.90 -1.75 27.34
N VAL A 228 60.29 -2.81 27.89
CA VAL A 228 60.98 -3.98 28.51
C VAL A 228 59.96 -5.15 28.65
N SER A 229 60.49 -6.37 28.45
CA SER A 229 59.88 -7.71 28.33
C SER A 229 59.35 -8.36 29.65
N PRO A 230 58.75 -9.56 29.61
CA PRO A 230 57.74 -10.05 30.58
C PRO A 230 58.30 -11.00 31.66
N THR A 231 57.56 -11.20 32.76
CA THR A 231 57.80 -12.26 33.79
C THR A 231 56.46 -12.50 34.52
N ARG A 232 55.74 -13.59 34.26
CA ARG A 232 55.73 -14.93 34.91
C ARG A 232 54.66 -15.07 36.01
N SER A 233 53.72 -15.99 35.75
CA SER A 233 53.04 -16.96 36.65
C SER A 233 53.12 -16.77 38.17
N ILE A 234 51.98 -16.90 38.87
CA ILE A 234 51.65 -18.00 39.81
C ILE A 234 50.28 -17.74 40.50
N ARG A 235 49.47 -18.81 40.55
CA ARG A 235 48.27 -19.12 41.37
C ARG A 235 47.02 -18.26 41.27
#